data_AF-A0A9X6S437-F1
#
_entry.id   AF-A0A9X6S437-F1
#
_cell.length_a   1.000
_cell.length_b   1.000
_cell.length_c   1.000
_cell.angle_alpha   90.00
_cell.angle_beta   90.00
_cell.angle_gamma   90.00
#
_symmetry.space_group_name_H-M   'P 1'
#
loop_
_entity.id
_entity.type
_entity.pdbx_description
1 polymer ?
#
loop_
_entity_poly.entity_id
_entity_poly.type
_entity_poly.pdbx_seq_one_letter_code
_entity_poly.pdbx_strand_id
1 'polypeptide(L)'
;MIEKFRKNISPPLLACVLAAVIVGYLLFVSPINGYADNGDFARVIYINGIYPLDTKNYQYTTYLTQHYGLFKYYNEHIAMLFSSQGIFVKTAVLLNKLFYSKTVFDIRFMGLVYYVFYLGAIYLLTLAVTNSNKRKNVDYVIALIVVFMFADSSLTLYFNSFFAEPVMIIAMMYITASLLLLMKKHFARSWYMLAVYFLASLALVTVKQQNAPLALSLVLVTIGIYFVYRNKLSRLLIPISCLILLGSGIATYVMITDQFSNINSYQSMTRGVMLKEQDPGNSLEKGGISRQYGLLKGDIYTQTYAATSIKSKNITKDFIPKYNFAWILKYYLTHEQQFNEMLDVAARDGYLVQIKAVGDFTKKSGAKPHQQVQYFTLCGAMMKAFFPKKFAFYMTLCVVLVALYIVIFVISVKSNEMESAIKVFMVIGYTTMVIGTFITAVVGDGDADLAKHLLMVPLSLNLIFLQIISDVLHHNFWHPSREGEY
;
A
#
# COMPACT_ATOMS: atom_id res chain seq x y z
N MET A 1 32.41 2.28 -25.63
CA MET A 1 32.12 2.27 -24.18
C MET A 1 30.71 1.73 -23.88
N ILE A 2 29.67 2.25 -24.55
CA ILE A 2 28.27 1.81 -24.38
C ILE A 2 28.08 0.31 -24.68
N GLU A 3 28.69 -0.24 -25.73
CA GLU A 3 28.56 -1.68 -26.04
C GLU A 3 29.24 -2.61 -25.02
N LYS A 4 30.40 -2.21 -24.46
CA LYS A 4 31.05 -2.95 -23.37
C LYS A 4 30.20 -2.95 -22.10
N PHE A 5 29.55 -1.81 -21.78
CA PHE A 5 28.63 -1.69 -20.65
C PHE A 5 27.41 -2.64 -20.80
N ARG A 6 26.85 -2.72 -22.02
CA ARG A 6 25.73 -3.62 -22.35
C ARG A 6 26.06 -5.10 -22.27
N LYS A 7 27.32 -5.46 -22.46
CA LYS A 7 27.78 -6.85 -22.40
C LYS A 7 27.83 -7.37 -20.95
N ASN A 8 27.94 -6.47 -19.97
CA ASN A 8 28.18 -6.83 -18.57
C ASN A 8 27.02 -6.50 -17.61
N ILE A 9 26.15 -5.53 -17.94
CA ILE A 9 25.07 -5.08 -17.04
C ILE A 9 23.71 -5.18 -17.74
N SER A 10 22.85 -6.08 -17.25
CA SER A 10 21.47 -6.19 -17.73
C SER A 10 20.62 -5.00 -17.25
N PRO A 11 19.55 -4.62 -17.96
CA PRO A 11 18.65 -3.54 -17.52
C PRO A 11 18.06 -3.76 -16.10
N PRO A 12 17.64 -4.99 -15.71
CA PRO A 12 17.22 -5.26 -14.33
C PRO A 12 18.32 -5.05 -13.30
N LEU A 13 19.57 -5.43 -13.62
CA LEU A 13 20.70 -5.20 -12.74
C LEU A 13 21.00 -3.71 -12.60
N LEU A 14 20.93 -2.94 -13.69
CA LEU A 14 21.10 -1.49 -13.66
C LEU A 14 20.06 -0.83 -12.75
N ALA A 15 18.78 -1.15 -12.92
CA ALA A 15 17.71 -0.61 -12.09
C ALA A 15 17.92 -0.95 -10.61
N CYS A 16 18.28 -2.20 -10.32
CA CYS A 16 18.55 -2.66 -8.96
C CYS A 16 19.74 -1.90 -8.33
N VAL A 17 20.86 -1.74 -9.05
CA VAL A 17 22.03 -1.01 -8.54
C VAL A 17 21.74 0.47 -8.32
N LEU A 18 21.02 1.13 -9.24
CA LEU A 18 20.64 2.54 -9.07
C LEU A 18 19.69 2.72 -7.89
N ALA A 19 18.66 1.87 -7.77
CA ALA A 19 17.75 1.88 -6.62
C ALA A 19 18.49 1.60 -5.31
N ALA A 20 19.46 0.68 -5.32
CA ALA A 20 20.31 0.38 -4.17
C ALA A 20 21.08 1.61 -3.70
N VAL A 21 21.70 2.35 -4.63
CA VAL A 21 22.43 3.58 -4.29
C VAL A 21 21.48 4.66 -3.76
N ILE A 22 20.38 4.94 -4.46
CA ILE A 22 19.45 6.02 -4.11
C ILE A 22 18.77 5.75 -2.76
N VAL A 23 18.16 4.57 -2.63
CA VAL A 23 17.39 4.20 -1.44
C VAL A 23 18.35 3.88 -0.28
N GLY A 24 19.48 3.23 -0.54
CA GLY A 24 20.48 2.95 0.47
C GLY A 24 21.08 4.23 1.07
N TYR A 25 21.33 5.25 0.24
CA TYR A 25 21.75 6.56 0.72
C TYR A 25 20.71 7.17 1.67
N LEU A 26 19.44 7.21 1.27
CA LEU A 26 18.35 7.74 2.09
C LEU A 26 18.21 7.03 3.45
N LEU A 27 18.31 5.69 3.46
CA LEU A 27 18.00 4.89 4.64
C LEU A 27 19.16 4.76 5.63
N PHE A 28 20.41 4.77 5.14
CA PHE A 28 21.56 4.35 5.96
C PHE A 28 22.64 5.43 6.13
N VAL A 29 22.67 6.47 5.28
CA VAL A 29 23.65 7.55 5.37
C VAL A 29 23.09 8.68 6.24
N SER A 30 23.92 9.23 7.12
CA SER A 30 23.48 10.30 8.01
C SER A 30 23.27 11.62 7.25
N PRO A 31 22.21 12.39 7.57
CA PRO A 31 21.21 12.13 8.62
C PRO A 31 20.21 11.03 8.24
N ILE A 32 19.92 10.12 9.18
CA ILE A 32 18.99 9.01 8.93
C ILE A 32 17.58 9.55 8.70
N ASN A 33 16.97 9.11 7.60
CA ASN A 33 15.64 9.50 7.19
C ASN A 33 14.62 8.36 7.32
N GLY A 34 13.39 8.73 7.62
CA GLY A 34 12.27 7.83 7.86
C GLY A 34 11.14 8.57 8.59
N TYR A 35 9.96 7.97 8.69
CA TYR A 35 8.82 8.68 9.28
C TYR A 35 8.76 8.63 10.81
N ALA A 36 8.39 9.76 11.40
CA ALA A 36 7.97 9.82 12.80
C ALA A 36 6.65 9.06 13.04
N ASP A 37 6.44 8.71 14.29
CA ASP A 37 5.25 7.98 14.75
C ASP A 37 4.02 8.89 14.80
N ASN A 38 2.96 8.52 14.08
CA ASN A 38 1.65 9.20 14.13
C ASN A 38 0.66 8.57 15.13
N GLY A 39 1.12 7.64 15.96
CA GLY A 39 0.30 6.88 16.90
C GLY A 39 0.02 5.44 16.45
N ASP A 40 0.28 5.09 15.19
CA ASP A 40 0.06 3.73 14.68
C ASP A 40 1.16 2.74 15.07
N PHE A 41 2.38 3.19 15.44
CA PHE A 41 3.47 2.26 15.74
C PHE A 41 3.15 1.34 16.93
N ALA A 42 2.29 1.80 17.85
CA ALA A 42 1.81 1.01 18.99
C ALA A 42 1.17 -0.32 18.56
N ARG A 43 0.58 -0.40 17.36
CA ARG A 43 0.02 -1.64 16.76
C ARG A 43 1.07 -2.73 16.57
N VAL A 44 2.34 -2.35 16.44
CA VAL A 44 3.42 -3.23 15.99
C VAL A 44 4.50 -3.39 17.06
N ILE A 45 4.95 -2.30 17.67
CA ILE A 45 6.14 -2.32 18.52
C ILE A 45 5.97 -3.24 19.73
N TYR A 46 4.88 -3.09 20.50
CA TYR A 46 4.70 -3.83 21.75
C TYR A 46 4.57 -5.34 21.50
N ILE A 47 3.81 -5.75 20.49
CA ILE A 47 3.58 -7.17 20.14
C ILE A 47 4.89 -7.85 19.71
N ASN A 48 5.80 -7.10 19.10
CA ASN A 48 7.09 -7.60 18.64
C ASN A 48 8.23 -7.41 19.65
N GLY A 49 7.91 -7.06 20.90
CA GLY A 49 8.90 -6.98 21.95
C GLY A 49 9.71 -5.67 21.96
N ILE A 50 9.18 -4.61 21.33
CA ILE A 50 9.83 -3.30 21.18
C ILE A 50 9.02 -2.23 21.94
N TYR A 51 9.69 -1.28 22.59
CA TYR A 51 9.03 -0.17 23.27
C TYR A 51 9.82 1.15 23.11
N PRO A 52 9.16 2.33 23.22
CA PRO A 52 9.85 3.62 23.21
C PRO A 52 10.77 3.81 24.42
N LEU A 53 12.02 4.25 24.22
CA LEU A 53 12.97 4.45 25.33
C LEU A 53 12.60 5.64 26.25
N ASP A 54 12.04 6.70 25.70
CA ASP A 54 11.57 7.88 26.46
C ASP A 54 10.05 7.98 26.33
N THR A 55 9.32 7.29 27.20
CA THR A 55 7.85 7.29 27.18
C THR A 55 7.23 8.58 27.68
N LYS A 56 7.97 9.39 28.47
CA LYS A 56 7.46 10.64 29.05
C LYS A 56 7.57 11.81 28.10
N ASN A 57 8.65 11.89 27.31
CA ASN A 57 8.86 12.95 26.33
C ASN A 57 8.83 12.43 24.88
N TYR A 58 8.11 11.34 24.61
CA TYR A 58 8.02 10.79 23.28
C TYR A 58 7.42 11.82 22.32
N GLN A 59 8.24 12.29 21.38
CA GLN A 59 7.85 13.34 20.44
C GLN A 59 7.11 12.71 19.25
N TYR A 60 5.85 12.35 19.49
CA TYR A 60 4.92 11.95 18.44
C TYR A 60 4.94 12.98 17.30
N THR A 61 4.86 12.48 16.07
CA THR A 61 4.81 13.19 14.78
C THR A 61 5.96 14.15 14.47
N THR A 62 6.78 14.57 15.43
CA THR A 62 7.70 15.70 15.23
C THR A 62 9.02 15.29 14.59
N TYR A 63 9.60 14.18 15.06
CA TYR A 63 10.90 13.67 14.62
C TYR A 63 10.90 12.15 14.55
N LEU A 64 11.69 11.60 13.63
CA LEU A 64 11.99 10.17 13.59
C LEU A 64 12.69 9.74 14.88
N THR A 65 12.14 8.71 15.53
CA THR A 65 12.83 8.01 16.61
C THR A 65 13.65 6.88 16.03
N GLN A 66 14.98 6.96 16.17
CA GLN A 66 15.89 5.94 15.63
C GLN A 66 16.03 4.73 16.57
N HIS A 67 16.00 4.95 17.88
CA HIS A 67 16.34 3.92 18.87
C HIS A 67 15.15 3.61 19.77
N TYR A 68 14.91 2.31 19.94
CA TYR A 68 13.86 1.75 20.79
C TYR A 68 14.45 0.75 21.78
N GLY A 69 13.74 0.47 22.87
CA GLY A 69 14.10 -0.57 23.81
C GLY A 69 13.57 -1.94 23.37
N LEU A 70 14.29 -3.00 23.70
CA LEU A 70 13.85 -4.38 23.55
C LEU A 70 13.46 -4.96 24.91
N PHE A 71 12.30 -5.62 25.00
CA PHE A 71 11.91 -6.32 26.22
C PHE A 71 12.90 -7.44 26.54
N LYS A 72 13.29 -7.53 27.82
CA LYS A 72 14.23 -8.52 28.34
C LYS A 72 13.54 -9.82 28.79
N TYR A 73 12.25 -9.74 29.11
CA TYR A 73 11.45 -10.84 29.68
C TYR A 73 10.16 -11.08 28.88
N TYR A 74 9.26 -11.91 29.41
CA TYR A 74 7.98 -12.27 28.80
C TYR A 74 7.19 -11.04 28.36
N ASN A 75 6.62 -11.12 27.16
CA ASN A 75 5.84 -10.06 26.56
C ASN A 75 4.35 -10.43 26.64
N GLU A 76 3.61 -9.73 27.51
CA GLU A 76 2.16 -9.91 27.70
C GLU A 76 1.32 -9.48 26.48
N HIS A 77 1.93 -8.75 25.54
CA HIS A 77 1.26 -8.17 24.37
C HIS A 77 1.25 -9.08 23.13
N ILE A 78 1.85 -10.28 23.19
CA ILE A 78 2.04 -11.17 22.01
C ILE A 78 0.70 -11.55 21.32
N ALA A 79 -0.40 -11.61 22.07
CA ALA A 79 -1.69 -12.10 21.58
C ALA A 79 -2.58 -11.03 20.92
N MET A 80 -2.14 -9.77 20.80
CA MET A 80 -3.06 -8.66 20.50
C MET A 80 -3.33 -8.36 19.02
N LEU A 81 -2.55 -8.85 18.05
CA LEU A 81 -2.79 -8.52 16.63
C LEU A 81 -2.12 -9.53 15.68
N PHE A 82 -2.88 -10.02 14.70
CA PHE A 82 -2.36 -10.81 13.59
C PHE A 82 -2.00 -9.89 12.40
N SER A 83 -0.73 -9.87 11.99
CA SER A 83 -0.28 -9.14 10.80
C SER A 83 0.96 -9.79 10.18
N SER A 84 1.01 -9.86 8.85
CA SER A 84 2.21 -10.31 8.12
C SER A 84 3.43 -9.43 8.36
N GLN A 85 3.25 -8.15 8.72
CA GLN A 85 4.33 -7.23 9.05
C GLN A 85 5.20 -7.74 10.20
N GLY A 86 4.61 -8.50 11.14
CA GLY A 86 5.34 -9.08 12.28
C GLY A 86 6.50 -9.98 11.86
N ILE A 87 6.42 -10.65 10.70
CA ILE A 87 7.51 -11.49 10.18
C ILE A 87 8.74 -10.62 9.86
N PHE A 88 8.53 -9.47 9.22
CA PHE A 88 9.60 -8.53 8.89
C PHE A 88 10.18 -7.89 10.14
N VAL A 89 9.33 -7.50 11.09
CA VAL A 89 9.77 -6.91 12.37
C VAL A 89 10.61 -7.90 13.18
N LYS A 90 10.17 -9.15 13.31
CA LYS A 90 10.93 -10.19 14.02
C LYS A 90 12.27 -10.48 13.35
N THR A 91 12.31 -10.47 12.02
CA THR A 91 13.55 -10.61 11.26
C THR A 91 14.49 -9.44 11.53
N ALA A 92 13.98 -8.21 11.53
CA ALA A 92 14.77 -7.02 11.86
C ALA A 92 15.30 -7.07 13.30
N VAL A 93 14.48 -7.49 14.27
CA VAL A 93 14.89 -7.66 15.67
C VAL A 93 15.97 -8.74 15.80
N LEU A 94 15.83 -9.86 15.09
CA LEU A 94 16.85 -10.91 15.05
C LEU A 94 18.18 -10.35 14.55
N LEU A 95 18.19 -9.68 13.39
CA LEU A 95 19.39 -9.08 12.83
C LEU A 95 19.99 -8.02 13.76
N ASN A 96 19.17 -7.17 14.37
CA ASN A 96 19.62 -6.19 15.35
C ASN A 96 20.31 -6.86 16.56
N LYS A 97 19.74 -7.95 17.08
CA LYS A 97 20.32 -8.71 18.20
C LYS A 97 21.63 -9.40 17.84
N LEU A 98 21.81 -9.78 16.57
CA LEU A 98 23.03 -10.42 16.07
C LEU A 98 24.15 -9.41 15.83
N PHE A 99 23.84 -8.23 15.28
CA PHE A 99 24.85 -7.29 14.76
C PHE A 99 24.98 -5.97 15.52
N TYR A 100 24.05 -5.62 16.42
CA TYR A 100 24.06 -4.32 17.11
C TYR A 100 23.90 -4.43 18.62
N SER A 101 22.69 -4.76 19.10
CA SER A 101 22.42 -4.78 20.54
C SER A 101 21.26 -5.72 20.90
N LYS A 102 21.37 -6.34 22.06
CA LYS A 102 20.30 -7.18 22.63
C LYS A 102 19.25 -6.39 23.41
N THR A 103 19.53 -5.13 23.75
CA THR A 103 18.70 -4.27 24.59
C THR A 103 18.13 -3.07 23.85
N VAL A 104 18.79 -2.62 22.78
CA VAL A 104 18.37 -1.46 21.98
C VAL A 104 18.12 -1.92 20.55
N PHE A 105 16.96 -1.56 20.00
CA PHE A 105 16.60 -1.75 18.60
C PHE A 105 16.85 -0.47 17.80
N ASP A 106 17.62 -0.56 16.72
CA ASP A 106 17.80 0.52 15.75
C ASP A 106 16.87 0.33 14.55
N ILE A 107 16.07 1.36 14.23
CA ILE A 107 15.09 1.33 13.14
C ILE A 107 15.70 1.01 11.78
N ARG A 108 16.99 1.27 11.58
CA ARG A 108 17.70 0.93 10.33
C ARG A 108 17.73 -0.56 10.04
N PHE A 109 17.61 -1.44 11.04
CA PHE A 109 17.45 -2.87 10.78
C PHE A 109 16.11 -3.20 10.15
N MET A 110 15.06 -2.45 10.48
CA MET A 110 13.80 -2.52 9.75
C MET A 110 13.99 -2.07 8.30
N GLY A 111 14.63 -0.92 8.12
CA GLY A 111 14.99 -0.39 6.81
C GLY A 111 15.77 -1.38 5.97
N LEU A 112 16.75 -2.08 6.56
CA LEU A 112 17.57 -3.10 5.90
C LEU A 112 16.74 -4.29 5.42
N VAL A 113 15.85 -4.82 6.26
CA VAL A 113 14.99 -5.93 5.88
C VAL A 113 14.12 -5.54 4.68
N TYR A 114 13.40 -4.42 4.78
CA TYR A 114 12.56 -3.96 3.66
C TYR A 114 13.39 -3.64 2.41
N TYR A 115 14.54 -3.00 2.56
CA TYR A 115 15.45 -2.66 1.47
C TYR A 115 15.89 -3.90 0.68
N VAL A 116 16.26 -4.99 1.32
CA VAL A 116 16.68 -6.23 0.62
C VAL A 116 15.54 -6.82 -0.21
N PHE A 117 14.35 -6.97 0.39
CA PHE A 117 13.18 -7.45 -0.36
C PHE A 117 12.78 -6.48 -1.47
N TYR A 118 12.92 -5.18 -1.24
CA TYR A 118 12.61 -4.15 -2.22
C TYR A 118 13.52 -4.19 -3.44
N LEU A 119 14.83 -4.38 -3.25
CA LEU A 119 15.76 -4.55 -4.38
C LEU A 119 15.43 -5.80 -5.20
N GLY A 120 15.03 -6.90 -4.54
CA GLY A 120 14.51 -8.07 -5.22
C GLY A 120 13.26 -7.78 -6.05
N ALA A 121 12.33 -6.99 -5.50
CA ALA A 121 11.12 -6.57 -6.18
C ALA A 121 11.42 -5.65 -7.38
N ILE A 122 12.33 -4.67 -7.25
CA ILE A 122 12.80 -3.81 -8.36
C ILE A 122 13.41 -4.65 -9.47
N TYR A 123 14.29 -5.60 -9.13
CA TYR A 123 14.91 -6.48 -10.11
C TYR A 123 13.88 -7.31 -10.86
N LEU A 124 12.98 -8.00 -10.14
CA LEU A 124 11.94 -8.83 -10.78
C LEU A 124 10.95 -7.99 -11.59
N LEU A 125 10.52 -6.82 -11.10
CA LEU A 125 9.62 -5.94 -11.82
C LEU A 125 10.27 -5.46 -13.12
N THR A 126 11.52 -5.00 -13.06
CA THR A 126 12.27 -4.57 -14.25
C THR A 126 12.45 -5.73 -15.22
N LEU A 127 12.77 -6.93 -14.72
CA LEU A 127 12.84 -8.14 -15.54
C LEU A 127 11.49 -8.47 -16.20
N ALA A 128 10.38 -8.22 -15.51
CA ALA A 128 9.04 -8.49 -16.00
C ALA A 128 8.63 -7.52 -17.12
N VAL A 129 8.95 -6.22 -16.99
CA VAL A 129 8.57 -5.21 -18.00
C VAL A 129 9.56 -5.12 -19.16
N THR A 130 10.84 -5.47 -18.99
CA THR A 130 11.83 -5.41 -20.09
C THR A 130 11.75 -6.63 -21.03
N ASN A 131 12.16 -6.46 -22.29
CA ASN A 131 12.22 -7.54 -23.28
C ASN A 131 13.58 -7.55 -24.00
N SER A 132 14.57 -8.16 -23.35
CA SER A 132 16.00 -8.14 -23.73
C SER A 132 16.33 -8.65 -25.13
N ASN A 133 15.37 -9.31 -25.79
CA ASN A 133 15.53 -9.87 -27.13
C ASN A 133 15.10 -8.90 -28.25
N LYS A 134 14.31 -7.86 -27.97
CA LYS A 134 13.79 -6.94 -29.01
C LYS A 134 14.63 -5.66 -29.12
N ARG A 135 14.56 -4.81 -28.09
CA ARG A 135 15.06 -3.43 -28.14
C ARG A 135 15.81 -3.07 -26.87
N LYS A 136 17.08 -3.49 -26.79
CA LYS A 136 17.92 -3.27 -25.61
C LYS A 136 17.96 -1.80 -25.16
N ASN A 137 17.96 -0.84 -26.09
CA ASN A 137 17.92 0.59 -25.75
C ASN A 137 16.64 0.96 -24.97
N VAL A 138 15.49 0.45 -25.44
CA VAL A 138 14.19 0.67 -24.81
C VAL A 138 14.16 0.05 -23.41
N ASP A 139 14.76 -1.13 -23.23
CA ASP A 139 14.82 -1.76 -21.91
C ASP A 139 15.60 -0.94 -20.89
N TYR A 140 16.69 -0.27 -21.29
CA TYR A 140 17.41 0.64 -20.40
C TYR A 140 16.57 1.88 -20.07
N VAL A 141 15.80 2.42 -21.03
CA VAL A 141 14.87 3.52 -20.75
C VAL A 141 13.80 3.08 -19.76
N ILE A 142 13.20 1.91 -19.95
CA ILE A 142 12.21 1.35 -19.02
C ILE A 142 12.84 1.12 -17.63
N ALA A 143 14.06 0.59 -17.55
CA ALA A 143 14.78 0.42 -16.30
C ALA A 143 14.97 1.75 -15.55
N LEU A 144 15.31 2.83 -16.27
CA LEU A 144 15.40 4.17 -15.68
C LEU A 144 14.03 4.70 -15.23
N ILE A 145 12.95 4.42 -15.96
CA ILE A 145 11.58 4.77 -15.56
C ILE A 145 11.18 4.03 -14.28
N VAL A 146 11.51 2.72 -14.16
CA VAL A 146 11.28 1.97 -12.92
C VAL A 146 12.01 2.64 -11.74
N VAL A 147 13.28 2.99 -11.89
CA VAL A 147 14.04 3.70 -10.85
C VAL A 147 13.40 5.05 -10.53
N PHE A 148 13.05 5.84 -11.54
CA PHE A 148 12.44 7.15 -11.36
C PHE A 148 11.12 7.09 -10.58
N MET A 149 10.27 6.11 -10.88
CA MET A 149 8.96 5.96 -10.25
C MET A 149 9.03 5.33 -8.85
N PHE A 150 9.89 4.33 -8.67
CA PHE A 150 9.86 3.49 -7.47
C PHE A 150 11.03 3.78 -6.51
N ALA A 151 12.18 4.28 -6.96
CA ALA A 151 13.22 4.74 -6.02
C ALA A 151 12.88 6.10 -5.36
N ASP A 152 11.72 6.69 -5.67
CA ASP A 152 11.23 7.95 -5.08
C ASP A 152 11.20 7.88 -3.54
N SER A 153 11.77 8.88 -2.88
CA SER A 153 11.86 8.93 -1.42
C SER A 153 10.49 8.99 -0.75
N SER A 154 9.45 9.51 -1.41
CA SER A 154 8.09 9.51 -0.86
C SER A 154 7.56 8.10 -0.57
N LEU A 155 7.99 7.09 -1.35
CA LEU A 155 7.68 5.68 -1.15
C LEU A 155 8.64 5.00 -0.17
N THR A 156 9.93 5.34 -0.23
CA THR A 156 10.96 4.57 0.49
C THR A 156 11.25 5.09 1.90
N LEU A 157 10.82 6.32 2.25
CA LEU A 157 10.84 6.84 3.62
C LEU A 157 10.08 5.94 4.62
N TYR A 158 9.08 5.21 4.15
CA TYR A 158 8.35 4.24 4.98
C TYR A 158 9.26 3.13 5.54
N PHE A 159 10.42 2.85 4.95
CA PHE A 159 11.21 1.66 5.32
C PHE A 159 11.88 1.82 6.68
N ASN A 160 12.27 3.04 7.05
CA ASN A 160 12.74 3.37 8.39
C ASN A 160 11.58 3.82 9.29
N SER A 161 10.54 2.98 9.38
CA SER A 161 9.37 3.21 10.22
C SER A 161 8.67 1.89 10.57
N PHE A 162 7.71 1.92 11.50
CA PHE A 162 6.84 0.77 11.79
C PHE A 162 5.50 0.81 11.05
N PHE A 163 5.40 1.61 9.99
CA PHE A 163 4.28 1.56 9.06
C PHE A 163 4.22 0.21 8.31
N ALA A 164 3.02 -0.22 7.94
CA ALA A 164 2.75 -1.46 7.21
C ALA A 164 2.97 -1.29 5.68
N GLU A 165 2.98 -0.04 5.25
CA GLU A 165 3.13 0.47 3.90
C GLU A 165 4.36 -0.07 3.13
N PRO A 166 5.54 -0.35 3.75
CA PRO A 166 6.65 -1.03 3.05
C PRO A 166 6.27 -2.42 2.51
N VAL A 167 5.56 -3.22 3.31
CA VAL A 167 5.13 -4.57 2.90
C VAL A 167 4.12 -4.47 1.76
N MET A 168 3.22 -3.49 1.82
CA MET A 168 2.27 -3.16 0.77
C MET A 168 2.95 -2.84 -0.57
N ILE A 169 3.98 -1.98 -0.55
CA ILE A 169 4.77 -1.60 -1.73
C ILE A 169 5.47 -2.83 -2.32
N ILE A 170 6.23 -3.55 -1.48
CA ILE A 170 7.02 -4.72 -1.88
C ILE A 170 6.10 -5.82 -2.44
N ALA A 171 4.99 -6.11 -1.76
CA ALA A 171 4.06 -7.16 -2.16
C ALA A 171 3.41 -6.85 -3.51
N MET A 172 2.91 -5.64 -3.73
CA MET A 172 2.32 -5.25 -5.02
C MET A 172 3.31 -5.36 -6.17
N MET A 173 4.57 -4.95 -5.96
CA MET A 173 5.61 -5.09 -6.97
C MET A 173 5.90 -6.56 -7.30
N TYR A 174 5.98 -7.44 -6.29
CA TYR A 174 6.13 -8.88 -6.52
C TYR A 174 4.91 -9.50 -7.22
N ILE A 175 3.69 -9.07 -6.87
CA ILE A 175 2.45 -9.49 -7.55
C ILE A 175 2.50 -9.09 -9.02
N THR A 176 2.76 -7.82 -9.35
CA THR A 176 2.85 -7.36 -10.75
C THR A 176 3.97 -8.09 -11.50
N ALA A 177 5.15 -8.18 -10.90
CA ALA A 177 6.31 -8.82 -11.53
C ALA A 177 6.04 -10.30 -11.83
N SER A 178 5.50 -11.05 -10.86
CA SER A 178 5.18 -12.46 -11.05
C SER A 178 4.11 -12.69 -12.12
N LEU A 179 3.02 -11.90 -12.13
CA LEU A 179 1.97 -11.99 -13.15
C LEU A 179 2.52 -11.74 -14.56
N LEU A 180 3.31 -10.68 -14.73
CA LEU A 180 3.92 -10.34 -16.01
C LEU A 180 4.98 -11.35 -16.45
N LEU A 181 5.77 -11.91 -15.52
CA LEU A 181 6.72 -12.97 -15.83
C LEU A 181 6.01 -14.26 -16.25
N LEU A 182 4.89 -14.63 -15.63
CA LEU A 182 4.11 -15.82 -15.98
C LEU A 182 3.60 -15.81 -17.44
N MET A 183 3.56 -14.64 -18.09
CA MET A 183 3.24 -14.51 -19.52
C MET A 183 4.42 -14.77 -20.45
N LYS A 184 5.67 -14.70 -19.96
CA LYS A 184 6.86 -14.91 -20.79
C LYS A 184 7.14 -16.39 -20.96
N LYS A 185 7.49 -16.83 -22.18
CA LYS A 185 7.69 -18.27 -22.49
C LYS A 185 8.66 -18.97 -21.53
N HIS A 186 9.75 -18.31 -21.12
CA HIS A 186 10.75 -18.89 -20.22
C HIS A 186 10.25 -19.12 -18.78
N PHE A 187 9.30 -18.30 -18.33
CA PHE A 187 8.73 -18.37 -16.98
C PHE A 187 7.31 -18.93 -16.99
N ALA A 188 6.76 -19.21 -18.19
CA ALA A 188 5.49 -19.86 -18.36
C ALA A 188 5.53 -21.18 -17.60
N ARG A 189 4.62 -21.31 -16.64
CA ARG A 189 4.48 -22.45 -15.74
C ARG A 189 5.56 -22.64 -14.69
N SER A 190 6.29 -21.56 -14.37
CA SER A 190 7.16 -21.52 -13.20
C SER A 190 6.33 -21.56 -11.90
N TRP A 191 6.42 -22.67 -11.16
CA TRP A 191 5.79 -22.81 -9.86
C TRP A 191 6.34 -21.80 -8.83
N TYR A 192 7.60 -21.40 -8.99
CA TYR A 192 8.22 -20.37 -8.15
C TYR A 192 7.52 -19.01 -8.32
N MET A 193 7.17 -18.62 -9.55
CA MET A 193 6.48 -17.35 -9.81
C MET A 193 5.04 -17.37 -9.28
N LEU A 194 4.36 -18.52 -9.37
CA LEU A 194 3.06 -18.71 -8.72
C LEU A 194 3.19 -18.62 -7.19
N ALA A 195 4.20 -19.23 -6.59
CA ALA A 195 4.45 -19.14 -5.15
C ALA A 195 4.72 -17.69 -4.71
N VAL A 196 5.55 -16.95 -5.45
CA VAL A 196 5.81 -15.53 -5.20
C VAL A 196 4.51 -14.72 -5.29
N TYR A 197 3.70 -14.93 -6.32
CA TYR A 197 2.39 -14.29 -6.46
C TYR A 197 1.49 -14.55 -5.24
N PHE A 198 1.33 -15.81 -4.85
CA PHE A 198 0.42 -16.18 -3.76
C PHE A 198 0.93 -15.70 -2.39
N LEU A 199 2.22 -15.86 -2.10
CA LEU A 199 2.80 -15.39 -0.83
C LEU A 199 2.72 -13.86 -0.73
N ALA A 200 3.01 -13.13 -1.81
CA ALA A 200 2.89 -11.68 -1.83
C ALA A 200 1.41 -11.23 -1.69
N SER A 201 0.48 -11.94 -2.34
CA SER A 201 -0.96 -11.67 -2.22
C SER A 201 -1.46 -11.87 -0.78
N LEU A 202 -1.07 -12.96 -0.12
CA LEU A 202 -1.40 -13.22 1.28
C LEU A 202 -0.77 -12.18 2.20
N ALA A 203 0.50 -11.84 1.98
CA ALA A 203 1.18 -10.81 2.75
C ALA A 203 0.46 -9.46 2.63
N LEU A 204 0.05 -9.07 1.41
CA LEU A 204 -0.66 -7.81 1.16
C LEU A 204 -2.03 -7.76 1.86
N VAL A 205 -2.83 -8.82 1.78
CA VAL A 205 -4.15 -8.87 2.43
C VAL A 205 -4.03 -8.83 3.96
N THR A 206 -3.05 -9.54 4.51
CA THR A 206 -2.92 -9.73 5.97
C THR A 206 -2.04 -8.69 6.67
N VAL A 207 -1.40 -7.76 5.95
CA VAL A 207 -0.50 -6.77 6.58
C VAL A 207 -1.26 -5.74 7.41
N LYS A 208 -2.42 -5.29 6.93
CA LYS A 208 -3.22 -4.23 7.52
C LYS A 208 -4.69 -4.53 7.34
N GLN A 209 -5.50 -4.21 8.34
CA GLN A 209 -6.93 -4.53 8.36
C GLN A 209 -7.69 -3.88 7.19
N GLN A 210 -7.28 -2.68 6.79
CA GLN A 210 -7.83 -1.97 5.62
C GLN A 210 -7.55 -2.64 4.27
N ASN A 211 -6.61 -3.59 4.23
CA ASN A 211 -6.30 -4.34 3.02
C ASN A 211 -7.18 -5.59 2.86
N ALA A 212 -8.00 -5.95 3.87
CA ALA A 212 -8.90 -7.10 3.79
C ALA A 212 -9.79 -7.07 2.52
N PRO A 213 -10.39 -5.92 2.10
CA PRO A 213 -11.18 -5.84 0.87
C PRO A 213 -10.36 -6.08 -0.41
N LEU A 214 -9.04 -5.89 -0.40
CA LEU A 214 -8.18 -6.16 -1.57
C LEU A 214 -8.18 -7.65 -1.95
N ALA A 215 -8.57 -8.54 -1.04
CA ALA A 215 -8.77 -9.96 -1.35
C ALA A 215 -9.76 -10.16 -2.50
N LEU A 216 -10.83 -9.36 -2.58
CA LEU A 216 -11.80 -9.42 -3.68
C LEU A 216 -11.15 -9.05 -5.02
N SER A 217 -10.36 -7.98 -5.03
CA SER A 217 -9.60 -7.57 -6.21
C SER A 217 -8.58 -8.64 -6.64
N LEU A 218 -7.87 -9.24 -5.69
CA LEU A 218 -6.90 -10.31 -5.98
C LEU A 218 -7.55 -11.60 -6.46
N VAL A 219 -8.80 -11.89 -6.08
CA VAL A 219 -9.56 -12.99 -6.69
C VAL A 219 -9.78 -12.73 -8.18
N LEU A 220 -10.15 -11.51 -8.57
CA LEU A 220 -10.27 -11.13 -9.99
C LEU A 220 -8.95 -11.33 -10.71
N VAL A 221 -7.83 -10.88 -10.12
CA VAL A 221 -6.48 -11.10 -10.69
C VAL A 221 -6.18 -12.60 -10.85
N THR A 222 -6.50 -13.40 -9.83
CA THR A 222 -6.24 -14.85 -9.81
C THR A 222 -7.04 -15.59 -10.89
N ILE A 223 -8.26 -15.14 -11.19
CA ILE A 223 -9.08 -15.68 -12.29
C ILE A 223 -8.35 -15.52 -13.64
N GLY A 224 -7.58 -14.45 -13.85
CA GLY A 224 -6.76 -14.27 -15.05
C GLY A 224 -5.75 -15.40 -15.29
N ILE A 225 -5.17 -15.95 -14.22
CA ILE A 225 -4.22 -17.07 -14.28
C ILE A 225 -4.92 -18.34 -14.79
N TYR A 226 -6.20 -18.54 -14.48
CA TYR A 226 -6.96 -19.73 -14.90
C TYR A 226 -7.05 -19.87 -16.42
N PHE A 227 -7.11 -18.76 -17.15
CA PHE A 227 -7.23 -18.77 -18.61
C PHE A 227 -5.95 -19.29 -19.30
N VAL A 228 -4.80 -19.13 -18.65
CA VAL A 228 -3.47 -19.55 -19.13
C VAL A 228 -3.16 -20.99 -18.69
N TYR A 229 -3.48 -21.31 -17.45
CA TYR A 229 -3.19 -22.61 -16.86
C TYR A 229 -4.40 -23.53 -16.95
N ARG A 230 -4.42 -24.42 -17.95
CA ARG A 230 -5.55 -25.33 -18.19
C ARG A 230 -5.32 -26.80 -17.79
N ASN A 231 -4.25 -27.11 -17.05
CA ASN A 231 -3.97 -28.49 -16.61
C ASN A 231 -4.90 -28.93 -15.45
N LYS A 232 -5.00 -30.24 -15.19
CA LYS A 232 -5.92 -30.76 -14.14
C LYS A 232 -5.64 -30.16 -12.77
N LEU A 233 -4.37 -29.92 -12.46
CA LEU A 233 -3.92 -29.41 -11.17
C LEU A 233 -4.26 -27.92 -10.98
N SER A 234 -4.11 -27.07 -12.01
CA SER A 234 -4.50 -25.66 -11.94
C SER A 234 -6.01 -25.47 -11.80
N ARG A 235 -6.82 -26.35 -12.41
CA ARG A 235 -8.27 -26.35 -12.25
C ARG A 235 -8.72 -26.60 -10.80
N LEU A 236 -7.88 -27.24 -9.99
CA LEU A 236 -8.11 -27.43 -8.56
C LEU A 236 -7.46 -26.33 -7.73
N LEU A 237 -6.18 -26.01 -7.98
CA LEU A 237 -5.42 -25.07 -7.16
C LEU A 237 -5.91 -23.64 -7.25
N ILE A 238 -6.37 -23.18 -8.42
CA ILE A 238 -6.81 -21.79 -8.60
C ILE A 238 -8.06 -21.48 -7.76
N PRO A 239 -9.15 -22.27 -7.83
CA PRO A 239 -10.30 -22.09 -6.94
C PRO A 239 -9.92 -22.15 -5.45
N ILE A 240 -9.08 -23.11 -5.05
CA ILE A 240 -8.58 -23.21 -3.67
C ILE A 240 -7.85 -21.93 -3.28
N SER A 241 -7.00 -21.40 -4.16
CA SER A 241 -6.25 -20.18 -3.87
C SER A 241 -7.17 -18.97 -3.75
N CYS A 242 -8.22 -18.87 -4.57
CA CYS A 242 -9.26 -17.85 -4.40
C CYS A 242 -9.96 -17.97 -3.05
N LEU A 243 -10.32 -19.19 -2.62
CA LEU A 243 -10.94 -19.43 -1.31
C LEU A 243 -9.99 -19.06 -0.16
N ILE A 244 -8.70 -19.38 -0.27
CA ILE A 244 -7.68 -19.00 0.73
C ILE A 244 -7.54 -17.47 0.78
N LEU A 245 -7.51 -16.78 -0.36
CA LEU A 245 -7.44 -15.31 -0.39
C LEU A 245 -8.67 -14.68 0.27
N LEU A 246 -9.88 -15.13 -0.08
CA LEU A 246 -11.12 -14.66 0.55
C LEU A 246 -11.13 -14.96 2.05
N GLY A 247 -10.77 -16.18 2.45
CA GLY A 247 -10.66 -16.60 3.84
C GLY A 247 -9.65 -15.75 4.62
N SER A 248 -8.51 -15.40 4.00
CA SER A 248 -7.51 -14.52 4.62
C SER A 248 -8.01 -13.09 4.79
N GLY A 249 -8.80 -12.56 3.85
CA GLY A 249 -9.45 -11.26 3.97
C GLY A 249 -10.47 -11.25 5.11
N ILE A 250 -11.33 -12.27 5.18
CA ILE A 250 -12.30 -12.43 6.27
C ILE A 250 -11.59 -12.57 7.62
N ALA A 251 -10.58 -13.43 7.72
CA ALA A 251 -9.82 -13.63 8.95
C ALA A 251 -9.15 -12.32 9.40
N THR A 252 -8.56 -11.57 8.49
CA THR A 252 -7.93 -10.27 8.79
C THR A 252 -8.95 -9.25 9.32
N TYR A 253 -10.17 -9.26 8.78
CA TYR A 253 -11.26 -8.39 9.25
C TYR A 253 -11.84 -8.82 10.60
N VAL A 254 -11.97 -10.13 10.86
CA VAL A 254 -12.51 -10.63 12.14
C VAL A 254 -11.50 -10.50 13.28
N MET A 255 -10.20 -10.57 12.98
CA MET A 255 -9.12 -10.41 13.98
C MET A 255 -8.86 -8.93 14.36
N ILE A 256 -9.76 -8.01 14.00
CA ILE A 256 -9.70 -6.61 14.44
C ILE A 256 -10.05 -6.56 15.93
N THR A 257 -9.12 -6.08 16.77
CA THR A 257 -9.42 -5.82 18.18
C THR A 257 -10.40 -4.66 18.33
N ASP A 258 -11.27 -4.72 19.34
CA ASP A 258 -12.24 -3.66 19.65
C ASP A 258 -11.60 -2.27 19.80
N GLN A 259 -10.38 -2.18 20.33
CA GLN A 259 -9.69 -0.89 20.49
C GLN A 259 -9.47 -0.18 19.14
N PHE A 260 -8.92 -0.87 18.13
CA PHE A 260 -8.69 -0.29 16.80
C PHE A 260 -10.00 -0.08 16.05
N SER A 261 -10.96 -1.00 16.19
CA SER A 261 -12.30 -0.82 15.62
C SER A 261 -12.98 0.44 16.15
N ASN A 262 -12.88 0.71 17.45
CA ASN A 262 -13.47 1.88 18.09
C ASN A 262 -12.82 3.20 17.63
N ILE A 263 -11.49 3.21 17.46
CA ILE A 263 -10.75 4.37 16.94
C ILE A 263 -11.25 4.73 15.55
N ASN A 264 -11.22 3.75 14.64
CA ASN A 264 -11.60 3.94 13.25
C ASN A 264 -13.09 4.32 13.15
N SER A 265 -13.98 3.61 13.86
CA SER A 265 -15.42 3.92 13.87
C SER A 265 -15.69 5.35 14.35
N TYR A 266 -15.04 5.79 15.43
CA TYR A 266 -15.18 7.15 15.92
C TYR A 266 -14.78 8.17 14.85
N GLN A 267 -13.63 7.98 14.20
CA GLN A 267 -13.14 8.87 13.14
C GLN A 267 -14.07 8.86 11.91
N SER A 268 -14.54 7.70 11.44
CA SER A 268 -15.51 7.63 10.34
C SER A 268 -16.74 8.50 10.57
N MET A 269 -17.20 8.59 11.82
CA MET A 269 -18.37 9.39 12.15
C MET A 269 -18.00 10.87 12.30
N THR A 270 -17.00 11.22 13.13
CA THR A 270 -16.68 12.62 13.44
C THR A 270 -15.96 13.36 12.31
N ARG A 271 -15.05 12.66 11.62
CA ARG A 271 -14.20 13.14 10.51
C ARG A 271 -14.74 12.72 9.14
N GLY A 272 -15.80 11.92 9.09
CA GLY A 272 -16.51 11.56 7.86
C GLY A 272 -17.93 12.12 7.86
N VAL A 273 -18.88 11.31 8.34
CA VAL A 273 -20.33 11.58 8.27
C VAL A 273 -20.71 12.97 8.79
N MET A 274 -20.15 13.41 9.92
CA MET A 274 -20.49 14.73 10.48
C MET A 274 -19.75 15.89 9.82
N LEU A 275 -18.63 15.65 9.15
CA LEU A 275 -17.67 16.69 8.78
C LEU A 275 -18.26 17.74 7.82
N LYS A 276 -19.12 17.29 6.90
CA LYS A 276 -19.77 18.16 5.90
C LYS A 276 -21.21 18.53 6.23
N GLU A 277 -21.78 17.97 7.30
CA GLU A 277 -23.16 18.28 7.72
C GLU A 277 -23.27 19.68 8.31
N GLN A 278 -24.29 20.43 7.90
CA GLN A 278 -24.56 21.76 8.46
C GLN A 278 -25.14 21.66 9.88
N ASP A 279 -26.06 20.72 10.13
CA ASP A 279 -26.58 20.37 11.45
C ASP A 279 -26.36 18.87 11.73
N PRO A 280 -25.15 18.47 12.17
CA PRO A 280 -24.83 17.07 12.44
C PRO A 280 -25.75 16.46 13.50
N GLY A 281 -26.27 17.28 14.42
CA GLY A 281 -27.15 16.81 15.49
C GLY A 281 -28.49 16.27 14.95
N ASN A 282 -29.11 17.00 14.02
CA ASN A 282 -30.37 16.57 13.38
C ASN A 282 -30.15 15.32 12.51
N SER A 283 -29.03 15.25 11.78
CA SER A 283 -28.67 14.09 10.95
C SER A 283 -28.42 12.83 11.81
N LEU A 284 -27.82 12.98 12.98
CA LEU A 284 -27.65 11.89 13.95
C LEU A 284 -28.98 11.43 14.57
N GLU A 285 -29.87 12.35 14.90
CA GLU A 285 -31.17 12.04 15.50
C GLU A 285 -32.04 11.20 14.55
N LYS A 286 -32.05 11.53 13.26
CA LYS A 286 -32.68 10.70 12.20
C LYS A 286 -32.08 9.30 12.11
N GLY A 287 -30.80 9.16 12.47
CA GLY A 287 -30.08 7.89 12.54
C GLY A 287 -30.27 7.13 13.86
N GLY A 288 -31.07 7.63 14.80
CA GLY A 288 -31.27 7.02 16.12
C GLY A 288 -30.13 7.26 17.12
N ILE A 289 -29.30 8.28 16.87
CA ILE A 289 -28.16 8.69 17.71
C ILE A 289 -28.48 10.03 18.36
N SER A 290 -28.12 10.21 19.63
CA SER A 290 -28.42 11.45 20.36
C SER A 290 -27.78 12.69 19.71
N ARG A 291 -28.57 13.76 19.57
CA ARG A 291 -28.17 15.06 19.01
C ARG A 291 -26.90 15.64 19.65
N GLN A 292 -26.67 15.37 20.94
CA GLN A 292 -25.51 15.87 21.69
C GLN A 292 -24.17 15.46 21.08
N TYR A 293 -24.12 14.33 20.36
CA TYR A 293 -22.89 13.85 19.74
C TYR A 293 -22.49 14.66 18.49
N GLY A 294 -23.36 15.53 17.98
CA GLY A 294 -23.01 16.48 16.91
C GLY A 294 -21.90 17.46 17.32
N LEU A 295 -21.68 17.67 18.62
CA LEU A 295 -20.57 18.48 19.15
C LEU A 295 -19.19 17.87 18.91
N LEU A 296 -19.12 16.58 18.58
CA LEU A 296 -17.86 15.86 18.29
C LEU A 296 -17.41 16.03 16.83
N LYS A 297 -18.15 16.80 16.03
CA LYS A 297 -17.82 17.04 14.62
C LYS A 297 -16.39 17.55 14.48
N GLY A 298 -15.59 16.86 13.66
CA GLY A 298 -14.20 17.23 13.38
C GLY A 298 -13.18 16.75 14.42
N ASP A 299 -13.61 16.18 15.55
CA ASP A 299 -12.71 15.67 16.59
C ASP A 299 -11.96 14.42 16.12
N ILE A 300 -10.70 14.31 16.52
CA ILE A 300 -9.84 13.15 16.25
C ILE A 300 -9.69 12.34 17.54
N TYR A 301 -9.60 11.01 17.45
CA TYR A 301 -9.52 10.10 18.60
C TYR A 301 -8.38 10.44 19.60
N THR A 302 -7.31 11.10 19.15
CA THR A 302 -6.13 11.45 19.97
C THR A 302 -6.11 12.90 20.45
N GLN A 303 -7.20 13.66 20.24
CA GLN A 303 -7.25 15.08 20.55
C GLN A 303 -7.25 15.33 22.06
N THR A 304 -6.26 16.11 22.53
CA THR A 304 -6.06 16.42 23.95
C THR A 304 -7.15 17.33 24.53
N TYR A 305 -7.79 18.14 23.68
CA TYR A 305 -8.86 19.07 24.04
C TYR A 305 -10.10 18.75 23.21
N ALA A 306 -10.91 17.80 23.67
CA ALA A 306 -12.21 17.44 23.08
C ALA A 306 -13.35 17.85 24.03
N ALA A 307 -14.54 18.12 23.49
CA ALA A 307 -15.71 18.52 24.27
C ALA A 307 -16.14 17.44 25.29
N THR A 308 -15.80 16.17 25.03
CA THR A 308 -16.00 15.04 25.93
C THR A 308 -14.79 14.11 25.88
N SER A 309 -14.37 13.54 27.03
CA SER A 309 -13.32 12.51 27.02
C SER A 309 -13.74 11.31 26.17
N ILE A 310 -12.88 10.94 25.23
CA ILE A 310 -13.10 9.85 24.26
C ILE A 310 -13.17 8.48 24.99
N LYS A 311 -12.57 8.39 26.19
CA LYS A 311 -12.66 7.23 27.08
C LYS A 311 -13.88 7.25 28.01
N SER A 312 -14.78 8.23 27.89
CA SER A 312 -15.99 8.28 28.70
C SER A 312 -16.92 7.10 28.38
N LYS A 313 -17.65 6.63 29.40
CA LYS A 313 -18.63 5.54 29.24
C LYS A 313 -19.70 5.89 28.19
N ASN A 314 -20.04 7.17 28.04
CA ASN A 314 -21.05 7.64 27.10
C ASN A 314 -20.64 7.38 25.63
N ILE A 315 -19.39 7.66 25.26
CA ILE A 315 -18.89 7.42 23.90
C ILE A 315 -18.84 5.91 23.58
N THR A 316 -18.32 5.13 24.52
CA THR A 316 -18.09 3.68 24.33
C THR A 316 -19.36 2.84 24.41
N LYS A 317 -20.41 3.30 25.10
CA LYS A 317 -21.68 2.56 25.22
C LYS A 317 -22.81 3.12 24.36
N ASP A 318 -22.91 4.43 24.24
CA ASP A 318 -24.12 5.08 23.70
C ASP A 318 -23.89 5.75 22.33
N PHE A 319 -22.64 5.81 21.86
CA PHE A 319 -22.28 6.37 20.56
C PHE A 319 -21.71 5.32 19.60
N ILE A 320 -20.51 4.79 19.87
CA ILE A 320 -19.81 3.87 18.95
C ILE A 320 -20.63 2.61 18.60
N PRO A 321 -21.30 1.92 19.53
CA PRO A 321 -22.06 0.70 19.21
C PRO A 321 -23.29 0.92 18.31
N LYS A 322 -23.69 2.17 18.07
CA LYS A 322 -24.90 2.50 17.28
C LYS A 322 -24.70 2.42 15.78
N TYR A 323 -23.45 2.32 15.31
CA TYR A 323 -23.12 2.29 13.90
C TYR A 323 -21.93 1.37 13.64
N ASN A 324 -21.78 0.98 12.38
CA ASN A 324 -20.66 0.18 11.89
C ASN A 324 -20.36 0.56 10.43
N PHE A 325 -19.37 -0.10 9.82
CA PHE A 325 -19.00 0.15 8.44
C PHE A 325 -20.19 0.07 7.47
N ALA A 326 -21.06 -0.94 7.61
CA ALA A 326 -22.23 -1.12 6.74
C ALA A 326 -23.27 0.00 6.91
N TRP A 327 -23.48 0.46 8.16
CA TRP A 327 -24.36 1.59 8.44
C TRP A 327 -23.83 2.87 7.78
N ILE A 328 -22.53 3.16 7.91
CA ILE A 328 -21.90 4.35 7.34
C ILE A 328 -21.94 4.30 5.81
N LEU A 329 -21.64 3.13 5.23
CA LEU A 329 -21.75 2.93 3.78
C LEU A 329 -23.18 3.18 3.30
N LYS A 330 -24.18 2.62 3.99
CA LYS A 330 -25.60 2.85 3.66
C LYS A 330 -25.96 4.33 3.76
N TYR A 331 -25.49 5.02 4.79
CA TYR A 331 -25.70 6.46 4.96
C TYR A 331 -25.15 7.26 3.77
N TYR A 332 -23.91 6.98 3.35
CA TYR A 332 -23.31 7.68 2.20
C TYR A 332 -24.02 7.37 0.88
N LEU A 333 -24.49 6.13 0.68
CA LEU A 333 -25.27 5.76 -0.51
C LEU A 333 -26.63 6.46 -0.58
N THR A 334 -27.21 6.87 0.56
CA THR A 334 -28.43 7.70 0.58
C THR A 334 -28.15 9.21 0.58
N HIS A 335 -26.88 9.62 0.72
CA HIS A 335 -26.44 11.02 0.74
C HIS A 335 -25.34 11.24 -0.31
N GLU A 336 -25.67 11.01 -1.58
CA GLU A 336 -24.71 10.93 -2.70
C GLU A 336 -23.84 12.18 -2.85
N GLN A 337 -24.41 13.39 -2.69
CA GLN A 337 -23.65 14.63 -2.78
C GLN A 337 -22.54 14.69 -1.72
N GLN A 338 -22.89 14.37 -0.47
CA GLN A 338 -21.93 14.37 0.63
C GLN A 338 -20.86 13.30 0.42
N PHE A 339 -21.26 12.12 -0.07
CA PHE A 339 -20.31 11.07 -0.34
C PHE A 339 -19.30 11.48 -1.43
N ASN A 340 -19.78 12.07 -2.52
CA ASN A 340 -18.94 12.60 -3.59
C ASN A 340 -18.00 13.71 -3.09
N GLU A 341 -18.46 14.59 -2.21
CA GLU A 341 -17.59 15.62 -1.60
C GLU A 341 -16.48 15.01 -0.75
N MET A 342 -16.78 13.97 0.04
CA MET A 342 -15.78 13.26 0.83
C MET A 342 -14.79 12.46 -0.05
N LEU A 343 -15.27 11.84 -1.13
CA LEU A 343 -14.43 11.17 -2.12
C LEU A 343 -13.53 12.18 -2.85
N ASP A 344 -14.00 13.39 -3.12
CA ASP A 344 -13.19 14.48 -3.67
C ASP A 344 -12.13 14.99 -2.69
N VAL A 345 -12.41 14.96 -1.38
CA VAL A 345 -11.39 15.23 -0.36
C VAL A 345 -10.30 14.15 -0.42
N ALA A 346 -10.69 12.87 -0.44
CA ALA A 346 -9.74 11.76 -0.59
C ALA A 346 -8.95 11.85 -1.92
N ALA A 347 -9.60 12.19 -3.02
CA ALA A 347 -8.96 12.30 -4.34
C ALA A 347 -7.86 13.38 -4.41
N ARG A 348 -7.94 14.44 -3.58
CA ARG A 348 -6.88 15.45 -3.45
C ARG A 348 -5.59 14.88 -2.84
N ASP A 349 -5.74 13.86 -1.99
CA ASP A 349 -4.65 13.18 -1.31
C ASP A 349 -4.26 11.86 -1.99
N GLY A 350 -4.92 11.48 -3.09
CA GLY A 350 -4.67 10.23 -3.82
C GLY A 350 -3.23 10.04 -4.31
N TYR A 351 -2.51 11.12 -4.62
CA TYR A 351 -1.07 11.10 -4.93
C TYR A 351 -0.21 11.80 -3.87
N LEU A 352 -0.75 12.05 -2.67
CA LEU A 352 0.02 12.51 -1.52
C LEU A 352 0.72 11.33 -0.85
N VAL A 353 1.74 10.78 -1.51
CA VAL A 353 2.44 9.56 -1.03
C VAL A 353 3.29 9.85 0.22
N GLN A 354 3.89 11.05 0.30
CA GLN A 354 4.70 11.47 1.45
C GLN A 354 3.83 12.01 2.57
N ILE A 355 3.89 11.41 3.76
CA ILE A 355 3.06 11.81 4.92
C ILE A 355 3.52 13.16 5.45
N LYS A 356 2.76 14.21 5.14
CA LYS A 356 3.09 15.59 5.57
C LYS A 356 2.81 15.90 7.03
N ALA A 357 2.05 15.04 7.71
CA ALA A 357 1.70 15.23 9.12
C ALA A 357 2.84 14.86 10.09
N VAL A 358 3.92 14.24 9.60
CA VAL A 358 5.03 13.75 10.42
C VAL A 358 6.38 14.33 9.99
N GLY A 359 7.41 14.27 10.84
CA GLY A 359 8.79 14.62 10.48
C GLY A 359 9.55 13.44 9.87
N ASP A 360 10.48 13.74 8.97
CA ASP A 360 11.28 12.74 8.23
C ASP A 360 12.73 12.61 8.75
N PHE A 361 13.08 13.38 9.78
CA PHE A 361 14.44 13.52 10.31
C PHE A 361 14.49 13.20 11.80
N THR A 362 15.64 12.71 12.26
CA THR A 362 15.91 12.57 13.69
C THR A 362 16.15 13.92 14.36
N LYS A 363 15.82 14.06 15.64
CA LYS A 363 16.08 15.29 16.40
C LYS A 363 17.57 15.68 16.42
N LYS A 364 18.46 14.69 16.41
CA LYS A 364 19.92 14.89 16.45
C LYS A 364 20.49 15.48 15.15
N SER A 365 19.76 15.46 14.04
CA SER A 365 20.25 15.98 12.76
C SER A 365 20.24 17.51 12.68
N GLY A 366 19.69 18.21 13.68
CA GLY A 366 19.50 19.67 13.64
C GLY A 366 18.37 20.12 12.72
N ALA A 367 17.55 19.20 12.22
CA ALA A 367 16.38 19.51 11.41
C ALA A 367 15.32 20.26 12.22
N LYS A 368 14.51 21.07 11.55
CA LYS A 368 13.35 21.75 12.15
C LYS A 368 12.25 20.72 12.51
N PRO A 369 11.37 21.03 13.48
CA PRO A 369 10.19 20.21 13.75
C PRO A 369 9.36 19.95 12.48
N HIS A 370 8.93 18.70 12.27
CA HIS A 370 8.17 18.26 11.09
C HIS A 370 8.87 18.49 9.73
N GLN A 371 10.19 18.69 9.72
CA GLN A 371 10.91 18.85 8.47
C GLN A 371 10.80 17.60 7.60
N GLN A 372 10.60 17.83 6.30
CA GLN A 372 10.36 16.81 5.28
C GLN A 372 11.56 16.66 4.36
N VAL A 373 11.85 15.44 3.92
CA VAL A 373 12.89 15.15 2.93
C VAL A 373 12.44 15.62 1.55
N GLN A 374 13.40 16.14 0.77
CA GLN A 374 13.23 16.54 -0.63
C GLN A 374 14.21 15.83 -1.58
N TYR A 375 15.04 14.92 -1.06
CA TYR A 375 15.97 14.12 -1.84
C TYR A 375 15.20 13.13 -2.71
N PHE A 376 15.41 13.12 -4.03
CA PHE A 376 14.81 12.16 -4.96
C PHE A 376 13.28 12.00 -4.81
N THR A 377 12.54 13.12 -4.69
CA THR A 377 11.06 13.13 -4.55
C THR A 377 10.33 13.60 -5.81
N LEU A 378 11.01 13.64 -6.96
CA LEU A 378 10.52 14.33 -8.14
C LEU A 378 9.27 13.65 -8.73
N CYS A 379 9.24 12.32 -8.79
CA CYS A 379 8.09 11.59 -9.34
C CYS A 379 6.85 11.82 -8.47
N GLY A 380 6.99 11.65 -7.15
CA GLY A 380 5.90 11.90 -6.19
C GLY A 380 5.43 13.36 -6.24
N ALA A 381 6.35 14.32 -6.35
CA ALA A 381 6.02 15.74 -6.46
C ALA A 381 5.27 16.06 -7.76
N MET A 382 5.70 15.50 -8.90
CA MET A 382 5.02 15.69 -10.18
C MET A 382 3.61 15.11 -10.15
N MET A 383 3.44 13.88 -9.68
CA MET A 383 2.11 13.27 -9.61
C MET A 383 1.20 14.03 -8.66
N LYS A 384 1.69 14.47 -7.50
CA LYS A 384 0.92 15.34 -6.59
C LYS A 384 0.50 16.67 -7.23
N ALA A 385 1.37 17.27 -8.04
CA ALA A 385 1.14 18.57 -8.65
C ALA A 385 0.13 18.50 -9.81
N PHE A 386 0.28 17.50 -10.67
CA PHE A 386 -0.43 17.43 -11.95
C PHE A 386 -1.59 16.44 -11.99
N PHE A 387 -1.61 15.42 -11.12
CA PHE A 387 -2.69 14.43 -11.18
C PHE A 387 -4.02 15.05 -10.71
N PRO A 388 -5.13 14.82 -11.43
CA PRO A 388 -6.41 15.45 -11.08
C PRO A 388 -6.92 15.08 -9.69
N LYS A 389 -7.51 16.08 -9.03
CA LYS A 389 -7.92 16.04 -7.61
C LYS A 389 -9.44 15.81 -7.42
N LYS A 390 -10.06 15.13 -8.39
CA LYS A 390 -11.49 14.86 -8.44
C LYS A 390 -11.73 13.36 -8.55
N PHE A 391 -12.58 12.79 -7.71
CA PHE A 391 -12.83 11.35 -7.70
C PHE A 391 -13.42 10.88 -9.03
N ALA A 392 -14.27 11.69 -9.65
CA ALA A 392 -14.82 11.42 -10.98
C ALA A 392 -13.72 11.13 -12.04
N PHE A 393 -12.57 11.80 -11.97
CA PHE A 393 -11.46 11.53 -12.88
C PHE A 393 -10.89 10.12 -12.69
N TYR A 394 -10.70 9.67 -11.44
CA TYR A 394 -10.23 8.32 -11.14
C TYR A 394 -11.22 7.26 -11.64
N MET A 395 -12.53 7.50 -11.44
CA MET A 395 -13.59 6.63 -11.97
C MET A 395 -13.54 6.55 -13.50
N THR A 396 -13.50 7.69 -14.20
CA THR A 396 -13.41 7.73 -15.66
C THR A 396 -12.15 7.03 -16.15
N LEU A 397 -11.00 7.28 -15.53
CA LEU A 397 -9.73 6.62 -15.87
C LEU A 397 -9.84 5.10 -15.71
N CYS A 398 -10.42 4.62 -14.60
CA CYS A 398 -10.64 3.18 -14.38
C CYS A 398 -11.54 2.57 -15.45
N VAL A 399 -12.65 3.23 -15.81
CA VAL A 399 -13.56 2.77 -16.87
C VAL A 399 -12.85 2.70 -18.22
N VAL A 400 -12.07 3.73 -18.58
CA VAL A 400 -11.31 3.75 -19.83
C VAL A 400 -10.27 2.63 -19.87
N LEU A 401 -9.53 2.42 -18.76
CA LEU A 401 -8.54 1.35 -18.66
C LEU A 401 -9.21 -0.03 -18.79
N VAL A 402 -10.32 -0.27 -18.10
CA VAL A 402 -11.06 -1.54 -18.21
C VAL A 402 -11.58 -1.75 -19.64
N ALA A 403 -12.21 -0.74 -20.25
CA ALA A 403 -12.71 -0.83 -21.62
C ALA A 403 -11.58 -1.16 -22.61
N LEU A 404 -10.42 -0.49 -22.49
CA LEU A 404 -9.25 -0.72 -23.33
C LEU A 404 -8.74 -2.16 -23.21
N TYR A 405 -8.63 -2.68 -21.99
CA TYR A 405 -8.17 -4.06 -21.77
C TYR A 405 -9.21 -5.12 -22.13
N ILE A 406 -10.51 -4.81 -22.08
CA ILE A 406 -11.56 -5.67 -22.66
C ILE A 406 -11.36 -5.79 -24.18
N VAL A 407 -11.06 -4.69 -24.88
CA VAL A 407 -10.74 -4.75 -26.32
C VAL A 407 -9.51 -5.62 -26.57
N ILE A 408 -8.44 -5.47 -25.79
CA ILE A 408 -7.24 -6.32 -25.86
C ILE A 408 -7.60 -7.79 -25.62
N PHE A 409 -8.49 -8.09 -24.67
CA PHE A 409 -8.96 -9.45 -24.41
C PHE A 409 -9.68 -10.04 -25.62
N VAL A 410 -10.59 -9.28 -26.26
CA VAL A 410 -11.30 -9.74 -27.46
C VAL A 410 -10.34 -10.01 -28.61
N ILE A 411 -9.36 -9.13 -28.84
CA ILE A 411 -8.30 -9.33 -29.85
C ILE A 411 -7.48 -10.59 -29.53
N SER A 412 -7.14 -10.78 -28.26
CA SER A 412 -6.34 -11.91 -27.79
C SER A 412 -7.07 -13.23 -27.97
N VAL A 413 -8.38 -13.29 -27.69
CA VAL A 413 -9.22 -14.48 -27.95
C VAL A 413 -9.25 -14.80 -29.45
N LYS A 414 -9.44 -13.79 -30.31
CA LYS A 414 -9.41 -13.98 -31.78
C LYS A 414 -8.06 -14.42 -32.32
N SER A 415 -6.97 -14.00 -31.66
CA SER A 415 -5.59 -14.30 -32.05
C SER A 415 -5.00 -15.53 -31.35
N ASN A 416 -5.80 -16.23 -30.53
CA ASN A 416 -5.37 -17.36 -29.69
C ASN A 416 -4.19 -17.05 -28.74
N GLU A 417 -4.15 -15.81 -28.23
CA GLU A 417 -3.14 -15.27 -27.31
C GLU A 417 -3.67 -15.19 -25.87
N MET A 418 -4.08 -16.33 -25.32
CA MET A 418 -4.80 -16.37 -24.03
C MET A 418 -3.94 -15.90 -22.83
N GLU A 419 -2.61 -15.83 -22.97
CA GLU A 419 -1.69 -15.29 -21.97
C GLU A 419 -2.01 -13.83 -21.60
N SER A 420 -2.51 -13.04 -22.56
CA SER A 420 -2.96 -11.66 -22.35
C SER A 420 -4.07 -11.53 -21.30
N ALA A 421 -4.81 -12.62 -21.01
CA ALA A 421 -5.84 -12.64 -19.96
C ALA A 421 -5.27 -12.24 -18.59
N ILE A 422 -4.03 -12.61 -18.28
CA ILE A 422 -3.37 -12.21 -17.02
C ILE A 422 -3.33 -10.70 -16.90
N LYS A 423 -2.84 -9.98 -17.93
CA LYS A 423 -2.80 -8.51 -17.95
C LYS A 423 -4.18 -7.88 -17.83
N VAL A 424 -5.18 -8.42 -18.52
CA VAL A 424 -6.55 -7.90 -18.50
C VAL A 424 -7.14 -7.99 -17.10
N PHE A 425 -7.10 -9.17 -16.48
CA PHE A 425 -7.61 -9.38 -15.13
C PHE A 425 -6.77 -8.66 -14.08
N MET A 426 -5.46 -8.47 -14.31
CA MET A 426 -4.62 -7.63 -13.45
C MET A 426 -5.10 -6.18 -13.47
N VAL A 427 -5.37 -5.59 -14.64
CA VAL A 427 -5.88 -4.21 -14.76
C VAL A 427 -7.29 -4.08 -14.16
N ILE A 428 -8.18 -5.06 -14.38
CA ILE A 428 -9.50 -5.07 -13.73
C ILE A 428 -9.32 -5.15 -12.20
N GLY A 429 -8.48 -6.05 -11.70
CA GLY A 429 -8.19 -6.14 -10.27
C GLY A 429 -7.64 -4.83 -9.70
N TYR A 430 -6.63 -4.24 -10.33
CA TYR A 430 -5.99 -3.02 -9.84
C TYR A 430 -6.91 -1.80 -9.92
N THR A 431 -7.75 -1.69 -10.95
CA THR A 431 -8.77 -0.62 -11.00
C THR A 431 -9.83 -0.79 -9.91
N THR A 432 -10.26 -2.03 -9.59
CA THR A 432 -11.11 -2.26 -8.40
C THR A 432 -10.39 -1.95 -7.09
N MET A 433 -9.07 -2.16 -6.99
CA MET A 433 -8.28 -1.73 -5.82
C MET A 433 -8.28 -0.21 -5.68
N VAL A 434 -8.11 0.53 -6.78
CA VAL A 434 -8.14 2.01 -6.77
C VAL A 434 -9.47 2.52 -6.24
N ILE A 435 -10.60 2.06 -6.80
CA ILE A 435 -11.92 2.52 -6.37
C ILE A 435 -12.25 2.02 -4.97
N GLY A 436 -11.96 0.76 -4.67
CA GLY A 436 -12.18 0.15 -3.36
C GLY A 436 -11.44 0.89 -2.26
N THR A 437 -10.18 1.30 -2.49
CA THR A 437 -9.36 2.03 -1.51
C THR A 437 -9.94 3.40 -1.18
N PHE A 438 -10.48 4.14 -2.17
CA PHE A 438 -11.16 5.41 -1.89
C PHE A 438 -12.40 5.21 -1.00
N ILE A 439 -13.22 4.22 -1.33
CA ILE A 439 -14.45 3.92 -0.59
C ILE A 439 -14.10 3.48 0.83
N THR A 440 -13.14 2.55 0.99
CA THR A 440 -12.77 2.03 2.32
C THR A 440 -12.11 3.09 3.19
N ALA A 441 -11.30 3.99 2.62
CA ALA A 441 -10.71 5.10 3.37
C ALA A 441 -11.80 6.09 3.86
N VAL A 442 -12.71 6.53 2.99
CA VAL A 442 -13.77 7.49 3.36
C VAL A 442 -14.77 6.90 4.34
N VAL A 443 -15.20 5.65 4.13
CA VAL A 443 -16.18 4.99 5.00
C VAL A 443 -15.53 4.52 6.30
N GLY A 444 -14.28 4.03 6.24
CA GLY A 444 -13.58 3.40 7.35
C GLY A 444 -12.81 4.35 8.25
N ASP A 445 -12.41 5.53 7.77
CA ASP A 445 -11.57 6.47 8.53
C ASP A 445 -11.97 7.96 8.32
N GLY A 446 -12.91 8.28 7.43
CA GLY A 446 -13.30 9.66 7.13
C GLY A 446 -12.21 10.39 6.32
N ASP A 447 -11.83 11.60 6.73
CA ASP A 447 -10.68 12.33 6.17
C ASP A 447 -9.39 12.22 7.03
N ALA A 448 -9.38 11.36 8.06
CA ALA A 448 -8.23 11.19 8.93
C ALA A 448 -7.13 10.36 8.24
N ASP A 449 -5.89 10.87 8.26
CA ASP A 449 -4.69 10.21 7.71
C ASP A 449 -4.86 9.63 6.29
N LEU A 450 -5.66 10.27 5.43
CA LEU A 450 -5.99 9.78 4.08
C LEU A 450 -4.77 9.37 3.26
N ALA A 451 -3.70 10.16 3.28
CA ALA A 451 -2.46 9.91 2.55
C ALA A 451 -1.91 8.48 2.72
N LYS A 452 -1.89 7.95 3.95
CA LYS A 452 -1.39 6.59 4.22
C LYS A 452 -2.39 5.51 3.79
N HIS A 453 -3.69 5.78 3.97
CA HIS A 453 -4.77 4.87 3.62
C HIS A 453 -4.98 4.76 2.11
N LEU A 454 -4.59 5.78 1.35
CA LEU A 454 -4.73 5.83 -0.09
C LEU A 454 -3.52 5.26 -0.85
N LEU A 455 -2.44 4.81 -0.18
CA LEU A 455 -1.19 4.34 -0.84
C LEU A 455 -1.40 3.30 -1.96
N MET A 456 -2.44 2.47 -1.86
CA MET A 456 -2.79 1.50 -2.91
C MET A 456 -3.23 2.15 -4.22
N VAL A 457 -3.82 3.35 -4.18
CA VAL A 457 -4.24 4.10 -5.36
C VAL A 457 -3.05 4.45 -6.27
N PRO A 458 -2.06 5.25 -5.84
CA PRO A 458 -0.95 5.63 -6.69
C PRO A 458 -0.08 4.43 -7.05
N LEU A 459 0.06 3.45 -6.15
CA LEU A 459 0.83 2.25 -6.45
C LEU A 459 0.21 1.40 -7.57
N SER A 460 -1.10 1.14 -7.50
CA SER A 460 -1.83 0.38 -8.53
C SER A 460 -1.80 1.11 -9.88
N LEU A 461 -2.04 2.42 -9.89
CA LEU A 461 -1.99 3.22 -11.11
C LEU A 461 -0.57 3.30 -11.69
N ASN A 462 0.46 3.50 -10.87
CA ASN A 462 1.85 3.54 -11.31
C ASN A 462 2.29 2.21 -11.94
N LEU A 463 1.86 1.07 -11.40
CA LEU A 463 2.15 -0.25 -11.97
C LEU A 463 1.41 -0.47 -13.30
N ILE A 464 0.16 -0.02 -13.42
CA ILE A 464 -0.57 -0.01 -14.70
C ILE A 464 0.14 0.88 -15.73
N PHE A 465 0.49 2.11 -15.35
CA PHE A 465 1.16 3.06 -16.24
C PHE A 465 2.52 2.54 -16.69
N LEU A 466 3.33 1.99 -15.78
CA LEU A 466 4.60 1.36 -16.12
C LEU A 466 4.40 0.25 -17.16
N GLN A 467 3.42 -0.63 -16.96
CA GLN A 467 3.11 -1.69 -17.93
C GLN A 467 2.71 -1.11 -19.29
N ILE A 468 1.80 -0.13 -19.32
CA ILE A 468 1.34 0.49 -20.58
C ILE A 468 2.52 1.15 -21.30
N ILE A 469 3.34 1.92 -20.59
CA ILE A 469 4.54 2.56 -21.15
C ILE A 469 5.47 1.51 -21.76
N SER A 470 5.72 0.43 -21.01
CA SER A 470 6.54 -0.68 -21.49
C SER A 470 5.99 -1.30 -22.77
N ASP A 471 4.71 -1.66 -22.78
CA ASP A 471 4.06 -2.31 -23.91
C ASP A 471 4.03 -1.40 -25.15
N VAL A 472 3.84 -0.09 -24.97
CA VAL A 472 3.86 0.91 -26.06
C VAL A 472 5.28 1.07 -26.63
N LEU A 473 6.30 1.21 -25.78
CA LEU A 473 7.69 1.37 -26.22
C LEU A 473 8.24 0.12 -26.93
N HIS A 474 7.74 -1.07 -26.56
CA HIS A 474 8.04 -2.33 -27.26
C HIS A 474 7.11 -2.64 -28.44
N HIS A 475 6.12 -1.79 -28.73
CA HIS A 475 5.08 -1.98 -29.75
C HIS A 475 4.25 -3.28 -29.62
N ASN A 476 4.03 -3.75 -28.39
CA ASN A 476 3.24 -4.97 -28.13
C ASN A 476 1.90 -4.67 -27.44
N PHE A 477 1.47 -3.41 -27.40
CA PHE A 477 0.28 -3.00 -26.66
C PHE A 477 -0.99 -3.77 -27.04
N TRP A 478 -1.23 -3.96 -28.35
CA TRP A 478 -2.41 -4.68 -28.86
C TRP A 478 -2.23 -6.21 -28.91
N HIS A 479 -0.97 -6.67 -28.95
CA HIS A 479 -0.60 -8.09 -29.00
C HIS A 479 0.43 -8.40 -27.90
N PRO A 480 0.01 -8.41 -26.63
CA PRO A 480 0.93 -8.49 -25.49
C PRO A 480 1.67 -9.82 -25.41
N SER A 481 1.16 -10.86 -26.08
CA SER A 481 1.68 -12.23 -26.03
C SER A 481 2.61 -12.55 -27.20
N ARG A 482 2.68 -11.70 -28.25
CA ARG A 482 3.58 -11.88 -29.40
C ARG A 482 5.01 -11.49 -29.07
N GLU A 483 5.72 -12.39 -28.40
CA GLU A 483 7.18 -12.41 -28.39
C GLU A 483 7.69 -12.93 -29.75
N GLY A 484 7.84 -12.06 -30.75
CA GLY A 484 8.79 -12.29 -31.86
C GLY A 484 8.27 -12.49 -33.30
N GLU A 485 7.09 -11.99 -33.68
CA GLU A 485 6.69 -11.99 -35.10
C GLU A 485 6.22 -10.60 -35.53
N TYR A 486 7.16 -9.75 -35.93
CA TYR A 486 6.99 -8.67 -36.93
C TYR A 486 8.34 -8.34 -37.55
#